data_AF-A0AAW2RJ76-F1
#
_entry.id   AF-A0AAW2RJ76-F1
#
_cell.length_a   1.000
_cell.length_b   1.000
_cell.length_c   1.000
_cell.angle_alpha   90.00
_cell.angle_beta   90.00
_cell.angle_gamma   90.00
#
_symmetry.space_group_name_H-M   'P 1'
#
loop_
_entity.id
_entity.type
_entity.pdbx_description
1 polymer ?
#
loop_
_entity_poly.entity_id
_entity_poly.type
_entity_poly.pdbx_seq_one_letter_code
_entity_poly.pdbx_strand_id
1 'polypeptide(L)' 'MTEMDQLLSKKVADRYLKREVLGEGTYGVVYKAIDTKTGQTVAIKKIRLGKQKEGVNFTALREKVA' A
#
# COMPACT_ATOMS: atom_id res chain seq x y z
N MET A 1 -1.41 1.86 18.61
CA MET A 1 -1.51 2.23 17.19
C MET A 1 -0.94 3.64 17.10
N THR A 2 0.24 3.80 16.51
CA THR A 2 0.98 5.07 16.53
C THR A 2 0.27 6.11 15.66
N GLU A 3 0.12 7.32 16.21
CA GLU A 3 -0.47 8.52 15.58
C GLU A 3 0.11 8.82 14.18
N MET A 4 1.37 8.45 13.97
CA MET A 4 2.10 8.58 12.70
C MET A 4 1.52 7.71 11.57
N ASP A 5 1.01 6.51 11.88
CA ASP A 5 0.43 5.60 10.89
C ASP A 5 -0.90 6.14 10.36
N GLN A 6 -1.70 6.75 11.26
CA GLN A 6 -2.93 7.45 10.90
C GLN A 6 -2.66 8.69 10.05
N LEU A 7 -1.60 9.47 10.35
CA LEU A 7 -1.27 10.67 9.58
C LEU A 7 -0.80 10.34 8.15
N LEU A 8 0.03 9.31 7.99
CA LEU A 8 0.43 8.80 6.68
C LEU A 8 -0.76 8.26 5.89
N SER A 9 -1.65 7.51 6.56
CA SER A 9 -2.88 7.02 5.94
C SER A 9 -3.79 8.16 5.47
N LYS A 10 -3.89 9.26 6.24
CA LYS A 10 -4.70 10.44 5.90
C LYS A 10 -4.12 11.23 4.72
N LYS A 11 -2.80 11.47 4.68
CA LYS A 11 -2.14 12.14 3.54
C LYS A 11 -2.22 11.32 2.24
N VAL A 12 -2.11 10.00 2.34
CA VAL A 12 -2.26 9.10 1.18
C VAL A 12 -3.70 9.07 0.69
N ALA A 13 -4.68 9.04 1.59
CA ALA A 13 -6.10 9.07 1.21
C ALA A 13 -6.50 10.37 0.49
N ASP A 14 -5.91 11.51 0.87
CA ASP A 14 -6.20 12.82 0.28
C ASP A 14 -5.65 12.95 -1.16
N ARG A 15 -4.48 12.37 -1.41
CA ARG A 15 -3.81 12.43 -2.73
C ARG A 15 -4.27 11.35 -3.70
N TYR A 16 -4.70 10.19 -3.21
CA TYR A 16 -4.99 9.04 -4.07
C TYR A 16 -6.45 8.62 -3.97
N LEU A 17 -7.17 8.74 -5.09
CA LEU A 17 -8.55 8.28 -5.21
C LEU A 17 -8.58 6.77 -5.39
N LYS A 18 -8.80 6.06 -4.29
CA LYS A 18 -8.92 4.60 -4.26
C LYS A 18 -10.12 4.14 -5.09
N ARG A 19 -9.93 3.11 -5.91
CA ARG A 19 -10.95 2.51 -6.78
C ARG A 19 -11.19 1.05 -6.36
N GLU A 20 -10.90 0.11 -7.24
CA GLU A 20 -11.11 -1.33 -7.06
C GLU A 20 -9.92 -2.03 -6.40
N VAL A 21 -10.16 -3.22 -5.86
CA VAL A 21 -9.10 -4.12 -5.40
C VAL A 21 -8.53 -4.85 -6.61
N LEU A 22 -7.22 -4.77 -6.80
CA LEU A 22 -6.52 -5.49 -7.86
C LEU A 22 -6.09 -6.89 -7.42
N GLY A 23 -5.87 -7.09 -6.11
CA GLY A 23 -5.52 -8.39 -5.58
C GLY A 23 -5.28 -8.38 -4.08
N GLU A 24 -5.44 -9.55 -3.47
CA GLU A 24 -5.12 -9.81 -2.08
C GLU A 24 -3.96 -10.82 -2.01
N GLY A 25 -2.95 -10.52 -1.18
CA GLY A 25 -1.86 -11.43 -0.90
C GLY A 25 -1.60 -11.53 0.59
N THR A 26 -0.71 -12.44 0.98
CA THR A 26 -0.35 -12.74 2.38
C THR A 26 0.00 -11.50 3.20
N TYR A 27 0.64 -10.51 2.55
CA TYR A 27 1.14 -9.31 3.20
C TYR A 27 0.18 -8.11 3.14
N GLY A 28 -0.95 -8.21 2.43
CA GLY A 28 -1.87 -7.08 2.30
C GLY A 28 -2.70 -7.07 1.03
N VAL A 29 -3.41 -5.98 0.83
CA VAL A 29 -4.34 -5.80 -0.29
C VAL A 29 -3.83 -4.70 -1.22
N VAL A 30 -3.81 -4.99 -2.52
CA VAL A 30 -3.45 -4.05 -3.59
C VAL A 30 -4.71 -3.44 -4.16
N TYR A 31 -4.73 -2.12 -4.26
CA TYR A 31 -5.86 -1.35 -4.80
C TYR A 31 -5.40 -0.55 -6.00
N LYS A 32 -6.27 -0.42 -7.00
CA LYS A 32 -6.14 0.59 -8.04
C LYS A 32 -6.50 1.94 -7.43
N ALA A 33 -5.76 2.97 -7.79
CA ALA A 33 -6.07 4.34 -7.42
C ALA A 33 -5.71 5.30 -8.56
N ILE A 34 -6.24 6.52 -8.51
CA ILE A 34 -5.81 7.62 -9.35
C ILE A 34 -5.06 8.62 -8.48
N ASP A 35 -3.85 9.00 -8.85
CA ASP A 35 -3.17 10.15 -8.22
C ASP A 35 -3.89 11.42 -8.67
N THR A 36 -4.52 12.14 -7.74
CA THR A 36 -5.32 13.34 -8.06
C THR A 36 -4.45 14.51 -8.53
N LYS A 37 -3.13 14.47 -8.32
CA LYS A 37 -2.20 15.51 -8.80
C LYS A 37 -1.74 15.28 -10.22
N THR A 38 -1.50 14.03 -10.62
CA THR A 38 -0.96 13.70 -11.95
C THR A 38 -2.00 13.13 -12.90
N GLY A 39 -3.17 12.72 -12.38
CA GLY A 39 -4.21 12.02 -13.14
C GLY A 39 -3.83 10.57 -13.50
N GLN A 40 -2.67 10.08 -13.08
CA GLN A 40 -2.19 8.76 -13.46
C GLN A 40 -2.85 7.66 -12.63
N THR A 41 -3.08 6.52 -13.29
CA THR A 41 -3.51 5.30 -12.61
C THR A 41 -2.31 4.66 -11.92
N VAL A 42 -2.44 4.39 -10.62
CA VAL A 42 -1.40 3.80 -9.77
C VAL A 42 -1.96 2.62 -8.96
N ALA A 43 -1.07 1.78 -8.44
CA ALA A 43 -1.42 0.69 -7.52
C ALA A 43 -0.94 1.02 -6.10
N ILE A 44 -1.81 0.85 -5.10
CA ILE A 44 -1.52 1.08 -3.68
C ILE A 44 -1.58 -0.25 -2.94
N LYS A 45 -0.46 -0.67 -2.36
CA LYS A 45 -0.38 -1.87 -1.52
C LYS A 45 -0.56 -1.49 -0.05
N LYS A 46 -1.75 -1.78 0.51
CA LYS A 46 -2.02 -1.64 1.94
C LYS A 46 -1.47 -2.86 2.67
N ILE A 47 -0.34 -2.69 3.34
CA ILE A 47 0.29 -3.75 4.13
C ILE A 47 -0.54 -4.01 5.39
N ARG A 48 -0.93 -5.27 5.62
CA ARG A 48 -1.56 -5.68 6.88
C ARG A 48 -0.44 -5.93 7.89
N LEU A 49 -0.12 -4.92 8.71
CA LEU A 49 0.69 -5.15 9.90
C LEU A 49 -0.14 -5.90 10.93
N GLY A 50 -0.24 -7.22 10.78
CA GLY A 50 -0.71 -8.10 11.84
C GLY A 50 0.25 -8.01 13.03
N LYS A 51 -0.25 -8.26 14.25
CA LYS A 51 0.56 -8.41 15.48
C LYS A 51 1.48 -9.66 15.44
N GLN A 52 2.07 -10.00 14.32
CA GLN A 52 3.15 -10.99 14.29
C GLN A 52 4.46 -10.21 14.36
N LYS A 53 5.00 -10.19 15.60
CA LYS A 53 6.42 -10.17 15.85
C LYS A 53 7.05 -11.19 14.89
N GLU A 54 7.78 -10.71 13.90
CA GLU A 54 8.86 -11.36 13.15
C GLU A 54 8.80 -11.00 11.67
N GLY A 55 9.94 -10.52 11.17
CA GLY A 55 10.21 -10.47 9.74
C GLY A 55 9.56 -9.30 9.02
N VAL A 56 10.17 -8.11 9.14
CA VAL A 56 10.21 -7.19 7.99
C VAL A 56 10.90 -7.96 6.88
N ASN A 57 10.14 -8.69 6.06
CA ASN A 57 10.72 -9.51 5.01
C ASN A 57 11.05 -8.57 3.84
N PHE A 58 12.30 -8.09 3.83
CA PHE A 58 12.88 -7.26 2.76
C PHE A 58 12.88 -7.95 1.37
N THR A 59 12.36 -9.17 1.26
CA THR A 59 12.25 -9.92 0.00
C THR A 59 11.23 -9.33 -0.98
N ALA A 60 10.36 -8.42 -0.56
CA ALA A 60 9.39 -7.79 -1.47
C ALA A 60 9.99 -6.70 -2.38
N LEU A 61 11.27 -6.33 -2.21
CA LEU A 61 11.95 -5.28 -2.97
C LEU A 61 13.03 -5.83 -3.91
N ARG A 62 12.75 -6.93 -4.61
CA ARG A 62 13.66 -7.39 -5.67
C ARG A 62 12.89 -7.62 -6.95
N GLU A 63 13.03 -6.67 -7.87
CA GLU A 63 12.69 -6.85 -9.27
C GLU A 63 13.55 -8.02 -9.79
N LYS A 64 12.93 -9.17 -10.05
CA LYS A 64 13.56 -10.19 -10.88
C LYS A 64 13.29 -9.78 -12.31
N VAL A 65 14.24 -9.05 -12.89
CA VAL A 65 14.43 -9.05 -14.34
C VAL A 65 14.84 -10.47 -14.70
N ALA A 66 13.97 -11.17 -15.42
CA ALA A 66 14.31 -12.34 -16.20
C ALA A 66 14.36 -11.90 -17.67
#